data_AF-A0A8H7GV64-F1
#
_entry.id   AF-A0A8H7GV64-F1
#
_cell.length_a   1.000
_cell.length_b   1.000
_cell.length_c   1.000
_cell.angle_alpha   90.00
_cell.angle_beta   90.00
_cell.angle_gamma   90.00
#
_symmetry.space_group_name_H-M   'P 1'
#
loop_
_entity.id
_entity.type
_entity.pdbx_description
1 polymer ?
#
loop_
_entity_poly.entity_id
_entity_poly.type
_entity_poly.pdbx_seq_one_letter_code
_entity_poly.pdbx_strand_id
1 'polypeptide(L)'
;MKPNERLFSTVFPRLDSKLPESFDPKQNLPSLGEWKHLKQHIPGESEQTNTVRDRMPMFPLAKENVPTLLPRPGVPRVGPKMPFSRVVQILKSKTVPELIYESEPHRLYFLGSFCCAVMFTIYGCVLLEYSWFNANKKWDENEEELALPFRRRQFGIDLATYGALGAVALFAAYHFATFPTRLIRRMWYLPGPIEHIKFTSYPLIPGKATPVYTVPLQNIARRDKARVWTGKGFYGTADKSMFFFVLKEATTNKNWVVDRKGFFWSDGRIFDLLFGKETLAEAEAGIPYDEQIGIIHREVKKKKKELREKHGVFYQFKLGAKEAQKDLKSATSYAKILAANKKPKALPKDKE
;
A
#
# COMPACT_ATOMS: atom_id res chain seq x y z
N MET A 1 -18.06 38.50 -49.80
CA MET A 1 -18.93 37.83 -48.81
C MET A 1 -18.30 36.50 -48.44
N LYS A 2 -18.03 36.35 -47.14
CA LYS A 2 -17.49 35.26 -46.29
C LYS A 2 -16.86 33.98 -46.89
N PRO A 3 -15.67 33.57 -46.40
CA PRO A 3 -15.11 32.22 -46.50
C PRO A 3 -15.62 31.32 -45.33
N ASN A 4 -15.50 30.00 -45.44
CA ASN A 4 -15.37 29.04 -44.33
C ASN A 4 -14.99 27.66 -44.90
N GLU A 5 -13.70 27.32 -44.90
CA GLU A 5 -13.02 26.55 -43.84
C GLU A 5 -13.37 25.06 -43.84
N ARG A 6 -12.47 24.26 -44.41
CA ARG A 6 -12.31 22.83 -44.09
C ARG A 6 -11.71 22.74 -42.69
N LEU A 7 -12.21 21.84 -41.84
CA LEU A 7 -11.38 21.14 -40.85
C LEU A 7 -12.01 19.77 -40.53
N PHE A 8 -11.33 18.76 -41.07
CA PHE A 8 -11.35 17.33 -40.77
C PHE A 8 -11.96 16.95 -39.40
N SER A 9 -13.13 16.30 -39.40
CA SER A 9 -13.54 15.40 -38.32
C SER A 9 -13.17 13.97 -38.70
N THR A 10 -11.89 13.63 -38.64
CA THR A 10 -11.46 12.23 -38.67
C THR A 10 -11.70 11.64 -37.27
N VAL A 11 -12.94 11.23 -37.02
CA VAL A 11 -13.21 10.22 -36.00
C VAL A 11 -12.58 8.93 -36.55
N PHE A 12 -11.35 8.64 -36.13
CA PHE A 12 -10.75 7.34 -36.39
C PHE A 12 -11.64 6.28 -35.73
N PRO A 13 -12.25 5.36 -36.49
CA PRO A 13 -12.92 4.22 -35.89
C PRO A 13 -11.86 3.43 -35.13
N ARG A 14 -12.17 3.02 -33.89
CA ARG A 14 -11.32 2.09 -33.14
C ARG A 14 -11.33 0.77 -33.90
N LEU A 15 -10.33 0.59 -34.77
CA LEU A 15 -10.01 -0.70 -35.36
C LEU A 15 -9.69 -1.68 -34.22
N ASP A 16 -10.45 -2.77 -34.21
CA ASP A 16 -10.35 -3.94 -33.33
C ASP A 16 -10.78 -3.79 -31.86
N SER A 17 -12.00 -3.30 -31.61
CA SER A 17 -12.70 -3.73 -30.38
C SER A 17 -13.34 -5.10 -30.60
N LYS A 18 -12.81 -6.16 -29.97
CA LYS A 18 -13.47 -7.48 -29.83
C LYS A 18 -14.68 -7.44 -28.88
N LEU A 19 -15.40 -6.34 -28.84
CA LEU A 19 -16.64 -6.22 -28.09
C LEU A 19 -17.77 -6.43 -29.09
N PRO A 20 -18.73 -7.34 -28.84
CA PRO A 20 -19.85 -7.53 -29.73
C PRO A 20 -20.58 -6.19 -29.94
N GLU A 21 -20.77 -5.80 -31.21
CA GLU A 21 -21.37 -4.50 -31.61
C GLU A 21 -22.84 -4.38 -31.19
N SER A 22 -23.53 -5.49 -30.90
CA SER A 22 -24.86 -5.52 -30.32
C SER A 22 -24.85 -6.21 -28.96
N PHE A 23 -25.05 -5.42 -27.90
CA PHE A 23 -25.52 -5.96 -26.63
C PHE A 23 -27.04 -6.09 -26.74
N ASP A 24 -27.53 -7.24 -27.16
CA ASP A 24 -28.94 -7.60 -27.00
C ASP A 24 -29.13 -8.12 -25.57
N PRO A 25 -29.66 -7.31 -24.62
CA PRO A 25 -29.94 -7.83 -23.30
C PRO A 25 -30.95 -8.96 -23.44
N LYS A 26 -30.56 -10.19 -23.05
CA LYS A 26 -31.50 -11.30 -22.92
C LYS A 26 -32.68 -10.81 -22.07
N GLN A 27 -33.89 -10.84 -22.63
CA GLN A 27 -35.11 -10.41 -21.92
C GLN A 27 -35.46 -11.32 -20.73
N ASN A 28 -34.89 -12.53 -20.69
CA ASN A 28 -35.15 -13.50 -19.64
C ASN A 28 -34.13 -13.39 -18.51
N LEU A 29 -34.61 -13.55 -17.27
CA LEU A 29 -33.77 -13.70 -16.09
C LEU A 29 -32.75 -14.84 -16.30
N PRO A 30 -31.54 -14.74 -15.71
CA PRO A 30 -30.54 -15.80 -15.81
C PRO A 30 -31.11 -17.14 -15.35
N SER A 31 -30.78 -18.22 -16.05
CA SER A 31 -31.08 -19.56 -15.59
C SER A 31 -30.42 -19.83 -14.22
N LEU A 32 -30.94 -20.79 -13.44
CA LEU A 32 -30.43 -21.07 -12.10
C LEU A 32 -28.93 -21.47 -12.10
N GLY A 33 -28.46 -22.10 -13.18
CA GLY A 33 -27.04 -22.40 -13.40
C GLY A 33 -26.19 -21.16 -13.72
N GLU A 34 -26.66 -20.29 -14.62
CA GLU A 34 -25.99 -19.02 -14.93
C GLU A 34 -25.93 -18.12 -13.68
N TRP A 35 -26.97 -18.12 -12.85
CA TRP A 35 -26.99 -17.38 -11.59
C TRP A 35 -25.96 -17.91 -10.59
N LYS A 36 -25.81 -19.24 -10.47
CA LYS A 36 -24.74 -19.84 -9.65
C LYS A 36 -23.34 -19.44 -10.14
N HIS A 37 -23.14 -19.38 -11.45
CA HIS A 37 -21.87 -18.94 -12.04
C HIS A 37 -21.63 -17.43 -11.80
N LEU A 38 -22.64 -16.59 -11.99
CA LEU A 38 -22.54 -15.14 -11.72
C LEU A 38 -22.23 -14.84 -10.26
N LYS A 39 -22.86 -15.56 -9.32
CA LYS A 39 -22.60 -15.43 -7.88
C LYS A 39 -21.13 -15.64 -7.49
N GLN A 40 -20.39 -16.47 -8.24
CA GLN A 40 -18.97 -16.70 -7.98
C GLN A 40 -18.12 -15.44 -8.25
N HIS A 41 -18.59 -14.59 -9.16
CA HIS A 41 -17.92 -13.37 -9.57
C HIS A 41 -18.46 -12.12 -8.87
N ILE A 42 -19.54 -12.22 -8.10
CA ILE A 42 -20.08 -11.10 -7.34
C ILE A 42 -19.37 -11.03 -5.98
N PRO A 43 -18.74 -9.89 -5.65
CA PRO A 43 -18.08 -9.73 -4.37
C PRO A 43 -19.04 -9.89 -3.19
N GLY A 44 -18.67 -10.73 -2.23
CA GLY A 44 -19.39 -11.02 -1.00
C GLY A 44 -20.34 -12.21 -1.08
N GLU A 45 -20.73 -12.63 -2.29
CA GLU A 45 -21.72 -13.70 -2.48
C GLU A 45 -21.10 -15.07 -2.70
N SER A 46 -19.83 -15.14 -3.13
CA SER A 46 -19.16 -16.43 -3.33
C SER A 46 -18.87 -17.10 -1.99
N GLU A 47 -19.02 -18.42 -1.93
CA GLU A 47 -18.62 -19.20 -0.76
C GLU A 47 -17.11 -19.38 -0.74
N GLN A 48 -16.46 -19.05 0.38
CA GLN A 48 -15.02 -19.27 0.54
C GLN A 48 -14.73 -20.73 0.85
N THR A 49 -14.47 -21.51 -0.18
CA THR A 49 -14.00 -22.88 -0.03
C THR A 49 -12.50 -22.91 0.29
N ASN A 50 -12.07 -23.93 1.04
CA ASN A 50 -10.67 -24.16 1.44
C ASN A 50 -10.11 -25.44 0.86
N THR A 51 -10.71 -25.96 -0.21
CA THR A 51 -10.28 -27.24 -0.78
C THR A 51 -8.89 -27.11 -1.42
N VAL A 52 -8.21 -28.23 -1.60
CA VAL A 52 -6.93 -28.27 -2.31
C VAL A 52 -7.10 -27.76 -3.75
N ARG A 53 -8.23 -28.10 -4.38
CA ARG A 53 -8.56 -27.69 -5.75
C ARG A 53 -8.61 -26.17 -5.91
N ASP A 54 -9.08 -25.44 -4.89
CA ASP A 54 -9.16 -23.98 -4.94
C ASP A 54 -7.78 -23.30 -4.87
N ARG A 55 -6.76 -24.02 -4.44
CA ARG A 55 -5.38 -23.54 -4.36
C ARG A 55 -4.55 -23.90 -5.60
N MET A 56 -5.02 -24.83 -6.41
CA MET A 56 -4.34 -25.25 -7.62
C MET A 56 -4.75 -24.35 -8.79
N PRO A 57 -3.80 -23.81 -9.57
CA PRO A 57 -4.13 -23.02 -10.74
C PRO A 57 -4.73 -23.88 -11.85
N MET A 58 -5.68 -23.32 -12.60
CA MET A 58 -6.24 -23.99 -13.78
C MET A 58 -5.45 -23.59 -15.03
N PHE A 59 -5.20 -24.56 -15.89
CA PHE A 59 -4.55 -24.31 -17.18
C PHE A 59 -5.58 -23.90 -18.24
N PRO A 60 -5.28 -22.90 -19.10
CA PRO A 60 -4.03 -22.14 -19.20
C PRO A 60 -3.90 -21.02 -18.15
N LEU A 61 -2.69 -20.87 -17.57
CA LEU A 61 -2.39 -19.91 -16.49
C LEU A 61 -2.68 -18.44 -16.85
N ALA A 62 -2.67 -18.10 -18.14
CA ALA A 62 -3.00 -16.74 -18.60
C ALA A 62 -4.42 -16.31 -18.19
N LYS A 63 -5.36 -17.24 -18.06
CA LYS A 63 -6.74 -16.94 -17.66
C LYS A 63 -6.86 -16.58 -16.17
N GLU A 64 -5.97 -17.10 -15.33
CA GLU A 64 -5.94 -16.81 -13.89
C GLU A 64 -5.42 -15.39 -13.58
N ASN A 65 -4.79 -14.72 -14.55
CA ASN A 65 -4.30 -13.35 -14.39
C ASN A 65 -5.37 -12.28 -14.69
N VAL A 66 -6.50 -12.67 -15.29
CA VAL A 66 -7.56 -11.75 -15.67
C VAL A 66 -8.50 -11.55 -14.48
N PRO A 67 -8.81 -10.30 -14.07
CA PRO A 67 -9.75 -10.06 -12.98
C PRO A 67 -11.13 -10.61 -13.37
N THR A 68 -11.70 -11.43 -12.49
CA THR A 68 -12.98 -12.10 -12.70
C THR A 68 -14.10 -11.49 -11.87
N LEU A 69 -13.77 -10.75 -10.82
CA LEU A 69 -14.74 -10.11 -9.94
C LEU A 69 -15.43 -8.95 -10.65
N LEU A 70 -16.75 -9.03 -10.67
CA LEU A 70 -17.59 -7.98 -11.18
C LEU A 70 -17.71 -6.84 -10.17
N PRO A 71 -17.91 -5.60 -10.62
CA PRO A 71 -18.26 -4.52 -9.72
C PRO A 71 -19.58 -4.80 -9.01
N ARG A 72 -19.56 -4.76 -7.69
CA ARG A 72 -20.77 -4.94 -6.89
C ARG A 72 -21.77 -3.79 -7.17
N PRO A 73 -23.02 -4.10 -7.56
CA PRO A 73 -24.04 -3.08 -7.77
C PRO A 73 -24.38 -2.38 -6.44
N GLY A 74 -24.61 -1.07 -6.48
CA GLY A 74 -24.98 -0.27 -5.30
C GLY A 74 -23.82 0.27 -4.47
N VAL A 75 -22.57 -0.06 -4.80
CA VAL A 75 -21.40 0.56 -4.18
C VAL A 75 -21.19 1.96 -4.78
N PRO A 76 -21.15 3.02 -3.96
CA PRO A 76 -20.94 4.38 -4.46
C PRO A 76 -19.59 4.47 -5.17
N ARG A 77 -19.48 5.31 -6.19
CA ARG A 77 -18.21 5.60 -6.85
C ARG A 77 -17.93 7.08 -6.85
N VAL A 78 -16.65 7.40 -6.68
CA VAL A 78 -16.20 8.78 -6.81
C VAL A 78 -16.34 9.22 -8.26
N GLY A 79 -17.01 10.34 -8.46
CA GLY A 79 -17.25 10.92 -9.78
C GLY A 79 -17.77 12.35 -9.68
N PRO A 80 -18.07 13.02 -10.80
CA PRO A 80 -18.48 14.42 -10.79
C PRO A 80 -19.70 14.72 -9.91
N LYS A 81 -20.63 13.75 -9.80
CA LYS A 81 -21.86 13.87 -8.98
C LYS A 81 -21.70 13.31 -7.57
N MET A 82 -20.59 12.64 -7.26
CA MET A 82 -20.34 11.93 -6.00
C MET A 82 -18.91 12.23 -5.52
N PRO A 83 -18.71 13.31 -4.75
CA PRO A 83 -17.39 13.68 -4.25
C PRO A 83 -16.89 12.65 -3.22
N PHE A 84 -15.57 12.58 -3.04
CA PHE A 84 -14.95 11.60 -2.13
C PHE A 84 -15.44 11.74 -0.69
N SER A 85 -15.61 12.98 -0.22
CA SER A 85 -16.19 13.31 1.08
C SER A 85 -17.55 12.64 1.32
N ARG A 86 -18.44 12.66 0.31
CA ARG A 86 -19.77 12.05 0.41
C ARG A 86 -19.68 10.54 0.48
N VAL A 87 -18.76 9.93 -0.27
CA VAL A 87 -18.51 8.49 -0.22
C VAL A 87 -18.04 8.06 1.16
N VAL A 88 -17.11 8.81 1.76
CA VAL A 88 -16.62 8.54 3.13
C VAL A 88 -17.74 8.67 4.16
N GLN A 89 -18.59 9.68 4.03
CA GLN A 89 -19.77 9.83 4.89
C GLN A 89 -20.70 8.62 4.78
N ILE A 90 -20.93 8.09 3.57
CA ILE A 90 -21.74 6.89 3.35
C ILE A 90 -21.12 5.67 4.04
N LEU A 91 -19.80 5.51 4.00
CA LEU A 91 -19.14 4.39 4.67
C LEU A 91 -19.30 4.49 6.19
N LYS A 92 -19.05 5.68 6.74
CA LYS A 92 -19.14 5.93 8.19
C LYS A 92 -20.56 5.92 8.73
N SER A 93 -21.56 6.17 7.89
CA SER A 93 -22.97 6.10 8.30
C SER A 93 -23.58 4.69 8.25
N LYS A 94 -22.83 3.69 7.76
CA LYS A 94 -23.29 2.30 7.78
C LYS A 94 -23.42 1.83 9.22
N THR A 95 -24.51 1.12 9.51
CA THR A 95 -24.74 0.42 10.78
C THR A 95 -24.47 -1.07 10.69
N VAL A 96 -24.43 -1.61 9.45
CA VAL A 96 -24.21 -3.02 9.15
C VAL A 96 -22.77 -3.21 8.63
N PRO A 97 -22.11 -4.35 8.94
CA PRO A 97 -20.83 -4.71 8.34
C PRO A 97 -20.84 -4.57 6.81
N GLU A 98 -19.88 -3.82 6.27
CA GLU A 98 -19.78 -3.58 4.84
C GLU A 98 -18.52 -4.23 4.27
N LEU A 99 -18.66 -4.96 3.16
CA LEU A 99 -17.51 -5.56 2.48
C LEU A 99 -16.71 -4.45 1.81
N ILE A 100 -15.47 -4.26 2.27
CA ILE A 100 -14.58 -3.24 1.70
C ILE A 100 -13.62 -3.83 0.68
N TYR A 101 -13.27 -5.11 0.81
CA TYR A 101 -12.32 -5.77 -0.09
C TYR A 101 -12.63 -7.24 -0.28
N GLU A 102 -12.42 -7.72 -1.49
CA GLU A 102 -12.34 -9.14 -1.80
C GLU A 102 -11.26 -9.40 -2.85
N SER A 103 -10.41 -10.37 -2.58
CA SER A 103 -9.33 -10.75 -3.48
C SER A 103 -9.85 -11.63 -4.61
N GLU A 104 -9.16 -11.57 -5.75
CA GLU A 104 -9.24 -12.65 -6.73
C GLU A 104 -8.68 -13.97 -6.16
N PRO A 105 -8.95 -15.12 -6.80
CA PRO A 105 -8.31 -16.38 -6.43
C PRO A 105 -6.78 -16.32 -6.52
N HIS A 106 -6.09 -16.48 -5.40
CA HIS A 106 -4.62 -16.41 -5.30
C HIS A 106 -3.88 -17.67 -5.80
N ARG A 107 -4.45 -18.42 -6.74
CA ARG A 107 -3.92 -19.71 -7.21
C ARG A 107 -2.49 -19.62 -7.73
N LEU A 108 -2.20 -18.58 -8.50
CA LEU A 108 -0.85 -18.36 -9.05
C LEU A 108 0.17 -18.05 -7.94
N TYR A 109 -0.24 -17.33 -6.89
CA TYR A 109 0.62 -17.08 -5.73
C TYR A 109 0.90 -18.36 -4.95
N PHE A 110 -0.07 -19.27 -4.84
CA PHE A 110 0.17 -20.58 -4.22
C PHE A 110 1.19 -21.39 -4.99
N LEU A 111 1.05 -21.49 -6.31
CA LEU A 111 2.03 -22.20 -7.14
C LEU A 111 3.42 -21.59 -7.00
N GLY A 112 3.55 -20.27 -7.10
CA GLY A 112 4.83 -19.58 -6.94
C GLY A 112 5.45 -19.82 -5.55
N SER A 113 4.65 -19.68 -4.49
CA SER A 113 5.12 -19.92 -3.12
C SER A 113 5.54 -21.37 -2.89
N PHE A 114 4.83 -22.34 -3.48
CA PHE A 114 5.16 -23.76 -3.39
C PHE A 114 6.47 -24.06 -4.10
N CYS A 115 6.64 -23.60 -5.34
CA CYS A 115 7.89 -23.78 -6.11
C CYS A 115 9.10 -23.17 -5.37
N CYS A 116 8.97 -21.92 -4.88
CA CYS A 116 10.04 -21.28 -4.11
C CYS A 116 10.33 -22.04 -2.81
N ALA A 117 9.31 -22.48 -2.07
CA ALA A 117 9.51 -23.22 -0.82
C ALA A 117 10.27 -24.53 -1.05
N VAL A 118 9.89 -25.31 -2.07
CA VAL A 118 10.57 -26.57 -2.42
C VAL A 118 12.02 -26.29 -2.84
N MET A 119 12.24 -25.34 -3.75
CA MET A 119 13.57 -24.98 -4.23
C MET A 119 14.51 -24.58 -3.09
N PHE A 120 14.07 -23.67 -2.22
CA PHE A 120 14.88 -23.23 -1.08
C PHE A 120 15.08 -24.32 -0.02
N THR A 121 14.14 -25.26 0.12
CA THR A 121 14.32 -26.42 0.99
C THR A 121 15.43 -27.32 0.47
N ILE A 122 15.42 -27.65 -0.83
CA ILE A 122 16.46 -28.47 -1.47
C ILE A 122 17.83 -27.80 -1.32
N TYR A 123 17.95 -26.52 -1.68
CA TYR A 123 19.20 -25.78 -1.51
C TYR A 123 19.65 -25.71 -0.05
N GLY A 124 18.72 -25.50 0.88
CA GLY A 124 19.00 -25.51 2.31
C GLY A 124 19.59 -26.82 2.79
N CYS A 125 18.98 -27.96 2.41
CA CYS A 125 19.49 -29.29 2.76
C CYS A 125 20.87 -29.55 2.18
N VAL A 126 21.09 -29.27 0.89
CA VAL A 126 22.39 -29.49 0.21
C VAL A 126 23.49 -28.63 0.83
N LEU A 127 23.20 -27.35 1.15
CA LEU A 127 24.18 -26.46 1.77
C LEU A 127 24.51 -26.86 3.21
N LEU A 128 23.53 -27.37 3.97
CA LEU A 128 23.77 -27.87 5.31
C LEU A 128 24.56 -29.18 5.30
N GLU A 129 24.29 -30.08 4.36
CA GLU A 129 25.09 -31.29 4.15
C GLU A 129 26.53 -30.94 3.77
N TYR A 130 26.72 -29.99 2.85
CA TYR A 130 28.03 -29.48 2.48
C TYR A 130 28.77 -28.85 3.68
N SER A 131 28.06 -28.07 4.50
CA SER A 131 28.61 -27.51 5.75
C SER A 131 29.07 -28.61 6.71
N TRP A 132 28.24 -29.63 6.91
CA TRP A 132 28.56 -30.77 7.75
C TRP A 132 29.78 -31.53 7.23
N PHE A 133 29.85 -31.79 5.93
CA PHE A 133 30.98 -32.47 5.31
C PHE A 133 32.29 -31.69 5.49
N ASN A 134 32.29 -30.39 5.20
CA ASN A 134 33.49 -29.55 5.31
C ASN A 134 33.94 -29.36 6.76
N ALA A 135 33.01 -29.18 7.70
CA ALA A 135 33.34 -29.04 9.10
C ALA A 135 33.99 -30.34 9.65
N ASN A 136 33.45 -31.51 9.28
CA ASN A 136 34.06 -32.79 9.65
C ASN A 136 35.41 -33.01 8.96
N LYS A 137 35.51 -32.70 7.67
CA LYS A 137 36.78 -32.81 6.95
C LYS A 137 37.89 -32.02 7.62
N LYS A 138 37.65 -30.74 7.95
CA LYS A 138 38.60 -29.90 8.69
C LYS A 138 38.91 -30.41 10.10
N TRP A 139 37.90 -30.96 10.78
CA TRP A 139 38.06 -31.57 12.10
C TRP A 139 39.02 -32.75 12.08
N ASP A 140 38.85 -33.63 11.09
CA ASP A 140 39.63 -34.85 10.93
C ASP A 140 41.06 -34.55 10.43
N GLU A 141 41.20 -33.64 9.46
CA GLU A 141 42.49 -33.24 8.89
C GLU A 141 43.35 -32.45 9.89
N ASN A 142 42.72 -31.60 10.73
CA ASN A 142 43.37 -30.86 11.82
C ASN A 142 44.74 -30.23 11.42
N GLU A 143 44.80 -29.55 10.28
CA GLU A 143 46.03 -28.96 9.73
C GLU A 143 46.68 -27.93 10.69
N GLU A 144 45.89 -27.27 11.54
CA GLU A 144 46.35 -26.25 12.49
C GLU A 144 46.84 -26.84 13.83
N GLU A 145 46.88 -28.17 13.99
CA GLU A 145 47.35 -28.87 15.21
C GLU A 145 46.69 -28.39 16.51
N LEU A 146 45.43 -27.96 16.42
CA LEU A 146 44.70 -27.40 17.56
C LEU A 146 44.47 -28.44 18.66
N ALA A 147 44.70 -28.02 19.92
CA ALA A 147 44.29 -28.81 21.07
C ALA A 147 42.76 -29.00 21.10
N LEU A 148 42.31 -30.14 21.63
CA LEU A 148 40.90 -30.56 21.67
C LEU A 148 39.86 -29.47 22.02
N PRO A 149 40.04 -28.62 23.06
CA PRO A 149 39.05 -27.60 23.38
C PRO A 149 38.93 -26.52 22.30
N PHE A 150 40.05 -26.12 21.68
CA PHE A 150 40.06 -25.12 20.61
C PHE A 150 39.56 -25.70 19.31
N ARG A 151 39.89 -26.97 19.02
CA ARG A 151 39.34 -27.70 17.87
C ARG A 151 37.83 -27.73 17.93
N ARG A 152 37.23 -28.09 19.09
CA ARG A 152 35.76 -28.17 19.28
C ARG A 152 35.06 -26.85 19.01
N ARG A 153 35.67 -25.76 19.45
CA ARG A 153 35.20 -24.41 19.16
C ARG A 153 35.29 -24.11 17.66
N GLN A 154 36.41 -24.42 17.02
CA GLN A 154 36.63 -24.17 15.60
C GLN A 154 35.63 -24.94 14.72
N PHE A 155 35.35 -26.20 15.04
CA PHE A 155 34.29 -26.98 14.39
C PHE A 155 32.92 -26.30 14.46
N GLY A 156 32.54 -25.80 15.63
CA GLY A 156 31.29 -25.07 15.80
C GLY A 156 31.24 -23.79 14.96
N ILE A 157 32.36 -23.07 14.87
CA ILE A 157 32.49 -21.86 14.04
C ILE A 157 32.40 -22.22 12.55
N ASP A 158 33.11 -23.25 12.10
CA ASP A 158 33.10 -23.70 10.71
C ASP A 158 31.71 -24.20 10.30
N LEU A 159 31.06 -25.00 11.15
CA LEU A 159 29.68 -25.47 10.90
C LEU A 159 28.68 -24.32 10.82
N ALA A 160 28.83 -23.30 11.68
CA ALA A 160 27.99 -22.11 11.63
C ALA A 160 28.28 -21.25 10.39
N THR A 161 29.54 -21.10 10.02
CA THR A 161 29.98 -20.26 8.89
C THR A 161 29.53 -20.87 7.57
N TYR A 162 29.83 -22.15 7.35
CA TYR A 162 29.39 -22.86 6.15
C TYR A 162 27.88 -23.12 6.15
N GLY A 163 27.28 -23.30 7.34
CA GLY A 163 25.85 -23.58 7.49
C GLY A 163 24.95 -22.36 7.40
N ALA A 164 25.49 -21.14 7.54
CA ALA A 164 24.70 -19.91 7.56
C ALA A 164 23.83 -19.73 6.31
N LEU A 165 24.37 -19.99 5.11
CA LEU A 165 23.61 -19.89 3.87
C LEU A 165 22.52 -20.96 3.76
N GLY A 166 22.80 -22.18 4.25
CA GLY A 166 21.80 -23.25 4.33
C GLY A 166 20.65 -22.88 5.27
N ALA A 167 20.96 -22.31 6.44
CA ALA A 167 19.96 -21.82 7.38
C ALA A 167 19.12 -20.67 6.80
N VAL A 168 19.74 -19.72 6.08
CA VAL A 168 19.02 -18.66 5.37
C VAL A 168 18.09 -19.22 4.29
N ALA A 169 18.52 -20.23 3.55
CA ALA A 169 17.68 -20.90 2.55
C ALA A 169 16.47 -21.60 3.21
N LEU A 170 16.67 -22.35 4.30
CA LEU A 170 15.55 -22.95 5.04
C LEU A 170 14.60 -21.91 5.66
N PHE A 171 15.14 -20.79 6.15
CA PHE A 171 14.33 -19.68 6.65
C PHE A 171 13.48 -19.05 5.55
N ALA A 172 14.06 -18.86 4.35
CA ALA A 172 13.31 -18.43 3.17
C ALA A 172 12.22 -19.44 2.80
N ALA A 173 12.54 -20.75 2.80
CA ALA A 173 11.57 -21.81 2.52
C ALA A 173 10.37 -21.78 3.49
N TYR A 174 10.64 -21.62 4.79
CA TYR A 174 9.60 -21.46 5.81
C TYR A 174 8.70 -20.24 5.53
N HIS A 175 9.28 -19.11 5.14
CA HIS A 175 8.53 -17.92 4.80
C HIS A 175 7.67 -18.07 3.54
N PHE A 176 8.17 -18.74 2.49
CA PHE A 176 7.37 -19.04 1.31
C PHE A 176 6.25 -20.03 1.62
N ALA A 177 6.52 -21.07 2.42
CA ALA A 177 5.51 -22.05 2.82
C ALA A 177 4.39 -21.44 3.67
N THR A 178 4.72 -20.45 4.52
CA THR A 178 3.74 -19.78 5.39
C THR A 178 3.13 -18.51 4.79
N PHE A 179 3.67 -18.00 3.68
CA PHE A 179 3.18 -16.80 2.99
C PHE A 179 1.65 -16.80 2.73
N PRO A 180 1.03 -17.90 2.27
CA PRO A 180 -0.43 -18.02 2.12
C PRO A 180 -1.25 -17.52 3.31
N THR A 181 -0.77 -17.75 4.53
CA THR A 181 -1.50 -17.41 5.76
C THR A 181 -1.60 -15.91 6.01
N ARG A 182 -0.73 -15.12 5.35
CA ARG A 182 -0.70 -13.65 5.43
C ARG A 182 -1.54 -12.98 4.33
N LEU A 183 -1.95 -13.72 3.31
CA LEU A 183 -2.78 -13.20 2.22
C LEU A 183 -4.22 -13.00 2.69
N ILE A 184 -4.70 -11.76 2.58
CA ILE A 184 -6.08 -11.40 2.89
C ILE A 184 -6.99 -11.79 1.73
N ARG A 185 -8.07 -12.51 2.04
CA ARG A 185 -9.10 -12.92 1.07
C ARG A 185 -10.28 -11.96 1.00
N ARG A 186 -10.77 -11.53 2.17
CA ARG A 186 -11.88 -10.59 2.32
C ARG A 186 -11.62 -9.69 3.50
N MET A 187 -12.05 -8.44 3.38
CA MET A 187 -12.07 -7.49 4.49
C MET A 187 -13.44 -6.84 4.59
N TRP A 188 -13.92 -6.73 5.82
CA TRP A 188 -15.16 -6.11 6.20
C TRP A 188 -14.87 -4.94 7.13
N TYR A 189 -15.50 -3.81 6.85
CA TYR A 189 -15.58 -2.68 7.75
C TYR A 189 -16.71 -2.92 8.74
N LEU A 190 -16.37 -2.95 10.03
CA LEU A 190 -17.32 -3.09 11.13
C LEU A 190 -17.55 -1.69 11.74
N PRO A 191 -18.70 -1.05 11.46
CA PRO A 191 -19.04 0.22 12.08
C PRO A 191 -19.36 0.02 13.57
N GLY A 192 -19.07 1.03 14.38
CA GLY A 192 -19.29 0.99 15.82
C GLY A 192 -18.65 2.18 16.54
N PRO A 193 -18.75 2.24 17.89
CA PRO A 193 -18.10 3.29 18.68
C PRO A 193 -16.58 3.28 18.49
N ILE A 194 -16.01 2.09 18.30
CA ILE A 194 -14.64 1.87 17.85
C ILE A 194 -14.75 1.11 16.54
N GLU A 195 -14.23 1.69 15.46
CA GLU A 195 -14.23 1.08 14.14
C GLU A 195 -13.28 -0.13 14.13
N HIS A 196 -13.74 -1.26 13.59
CA HIS A 196 -12.93 -2.47 13.47
C HIS A 196 -12.89 -2.95 12.01
N ILE A 197 -11.80 -3.61 11.65
CA ILE A 197 -11.69 -4.36 10.39
C ILE A 197 -11.69 -5.84 10.72
N LYS A 198 -12.61 -6.57 10.09
CA LYS A 198 -12.66 -8.03 10.13
C LYS A 198 -12.18 -8.58 8.80
N PHE A 199 -11.16 -9.42 8.83
CA PHE A 199 -10.65 -10.03 7.60
C PHE A 199 -10.36 -11.51 7.74
N THR A 200 -10.36 -12.19 6.60
CA THR A 200 -10.12 -13.63 6.49
C THR A 200 -8.85 -13.88 5.71
N SER A 201 -8.02 -14.82 6.15
CA SER A 201 -6.83 -15.27 5.40
C SER A 201 -6.91 -16.75 5.06
N TYR A 202 -5.92 -17.29 4.35
CA TYR A 202 -5.90 -18.73 4.08
C TYR A 202 -5.45 -19.52 5.31
N PRO A 203 -6.08 -20.66 5.62
CA PRO A 203 -5.52 -21.58 6.59
C PRO A 203 -4.23 -22.18 6.04
N LEU A 204 -3.25 -22.45 6.92
CA LEU A 204 -1.99 -23.07 6.52
C LEU A 204 -2.24 -24.40 5.78
N ILE A 205 -3.06 -25.26 6.39
CA ILE A 205 -3.41 -26.58 5.86
C ILE A 205 -4.75 -26.46 5.09
N PRO A 206 -4.82 -26.93 3.82
CA PRO A 206 -6.08 -27.03 3.08
C PRO A 206 -7.14 -27.85 3.84
N GLY A 207 -8.42 -27.53 3.65
CA GLY A 207 -9.54 -28.21 4.31
C GLY A 207 -9.84 -27.75 5.74
N LYS A 208 -8.95 -26.99 6.40
CA LYS A 208 -9.27 -26.36 7.70
C LYS A 208 -10.20 -25.17 7.55
N ALA A 209 -10.85 -24.79 8.65
CA ALA A 209 -11.68 -23.59 8.72
C ALA A 209 -10.86 -22.32 8.41
N THR A 210 -11.50 -21.36 7.73
CA THR A 210 -10.86 -20.08 7.37
C THR A 210 -10.58 -19.28 8.65
N PRO A 211 -9.32 -18.90 8.93
CA PRO A 211 -9.02 -18.04 10.06
C PRO A 211 -9.65 -16.65 9.86
N VAL A 212 -10.27 -16.14 10.92
CA VAL A 212 -10.95 -14.85 10.96
C VAL A 212 -10.24 -13.98 12.00
N TYR A 213 -9.81 -12.79 11.58
CA TYR A 213 -9.16 -11.81 12.45
C TYR A 213 -10.04 -10.58 12.54
N THR A 214 -10.20 -10.04 13.75
CA THR A 214 -10.90 -8.79 13.99
C THR A 214 -9.95 -7.86 14.72
N VAL A 215 -9.60 -6.75 14.08
CA VAL A 215 -8.58 -5.82 14.56
C VAL A 215 -9.18 -4.42 14.60
N PRO A 216 -8.98 -3.64 15.69
CA PRO A 216 -9.38 -2.24 15.70
C PRO A 216 -8.71 -1.47 14.56
N LEU A 217 -9.45 -0.61 13.87
CA LEU A 217 -8.94 0.16 12.72
C LEU A 217 -7.70 0.99 13.10
N GLN A 218 -7.65 1.49 14.33
CA GLN A 218 -6.52 2.28 14.84
C GLN A 218 -5.20 1.47 14.89
N ASN A 219 -5.28 0.15 15.07
CA ASN A 219 -4.14 -0.75 15.23
C ASN A 219 -3.67 -1.35 13.91
N ILE A 220 -4.35 -1.08 12.80
CA ILE A 220 -3.93 -1.52 11.47
C ILE A 220 -3.55 -0.30 10.63
N ALA A 221 -2.37 -0.35 10.02
CA ALA A 221 -1.89 0.72 9.16
C ALA A 221 -1.22 0.12 7.93
N ARG A 222 -1.17 0.85 6.81
CA ARG A 222 -0.33 0.44 5.70
C ARG A 222 1.14 0.42 6.15
N ARG A 223 1.90 -0.53 5.61
CA ARG A 223 3.36 -0.54 5.71
C ARG A 223 3.90 0.42 4.64
N ASP A 224 4.81 1.30 5.06
CA ASP A 224 5.47 2.30 4.22
C ASP A 224 4.55 3.43 3.70
N LYS A 225 5.13 4.48 3.10
CA LYS A 225 4.38 5.59 2.48
C LYS A 225 3.72 5.21 1.14
N ALA A 226 3.72 3.92 0.80
CA ALA A 226 3.20 3.43 -0.47
C ALA A 226 1.66 3.53 -0.48
N ARG A 227 1.14 4.44 -1.30
CA ARG A 227 -0.31 4.63 -1.48
C ARG A 227 -0.94 3.42 -2.16
N VAL A 228 -2.19 3.15 -1.79
CA VAL A 228 -3.02 2.14 -2.44
C VAL A 228 -3.56 2.71 -3.74
N TRP A 229 -3.99 3.98 -3.75
CA TRP A 229 -4.38 4.68 -4.98
C TRP A 229 -3.18 4.93 -5.91
N THR A 230 -3.33 4.48 -7.15
CA THR A 230 -2.41 4.67 -8.28
C THR A 230 -3.08 5.40 -9.45
N GLY A 231 -4.41 5.57 -9.41
CA GLY A 231 -5.21 6.12 -10.51
C GLY A 231 -5.34 5.19 -11.73
N LYS A 232 -4.87 3.93 -11.63
CA LYS A 232 -4.91 2.96 -12.74
C LYS A 232 -5.84 1.79 -12.43
N GLY A 233 -6.52 1.31 -13.46
CA GLY A 233 -7.49 0.23 -13.34
C GLY A 233 -8.82 0.72 -12.78
N PHE A 234 -9.77 -0.21 -12.61
CA PHE A 234 -11.16 0.12 -12.34
C PHE A 234 -11.39 0.81 -10.99
N TYR A 235 -10.70 0.36 -9.94
CA TYR A 235 -10.73 0.96 -8.60
C TYR A 235 -9.55 1.91 -8.35
N GLY A 236 -8.75 2.17 -9.38
CA GLY A 236 -7.52 2.96 -9.30
C GLY A 236 -6.45 2.41 -8.36
N THR A 237 -6.42 1.10 -8.13
CA THR A 237 -5.44 0.40 -7.28
C THR A 237 -4.41 -0.41 -8.07
N ALA A 238 -4.63 -0.58 -9.37
CA ALA A 238 -3.82 -1.46 -10.20
C ALA A 238 -2.43 -0.87 -10.39
N ASP A 239 -1.41 -1.72 -10.31
CA ASP A 239 -0.04 -1.33 -10.62
C ASP A 239 0.68 -2.46 -11.35
N LYS A 240 1.62 -2.09 -12.22
CA LYS A 240 2.41 -3.05 -13.01
C LYS A 240 3.63 -3.56 -12.26
N SER A 241 4.20 -2.74 -11.37
CA SER A 241 5.41 -3.06 -10.61
C SER A 241 5.12 -3.73 -9.27
N MET A 242 4.07 -3.29 -8.57
CA MET A 242 3.70 -3.81 -7.25
C MET A 242 2.35 -4.49 -7.31
N PHE A 243 2.30 -5.81 -7.14
CA PHE A 243 1.04 -6.58 -7.18
C PHE A 243 0.27 -6.51 -5.85
N PHE A 244 0.95 -6.18 -4.76
CA PHE A 244 0.37 -6.16 -3.42
C PHE A 244 0.73 -4.87 -2.68
N PHE A 245 -0.02 -4.60 -1.62
CA PHE A 245 0.41 -3.71 -0.54
C PHE A 245 0.31 -4.45 0.79
N VAL A 246 1.06 -3.97 1.78
CA VAL A 246 1.18 -4.63 3.07
C VAL A 246 0.49 -3.79 4.13
N LEU A 247 -0.32 -4.43 4.97
CA LEU A 247 -0.88 -3.85 6.18
C LEU A 247 -0.10 -4.38 7.39
N LYS A 248 0.32 -3.49 8.28
CA LYS A 248 0.98 -3.80 9.53
C LYS A 248 0.00 -3.66 10.68
N GLU A 249 -0.13 -4.72 11.45
CA GLU A 249 -0.89 -4.73 12.70
C GLU A 249 0.04 -4.36 13.87
N ALA A 250 -0.29 -3.30 14.60
CA ALA A 250 0.52 -2.77 15.69
C ALA A 250 0.58 -3.73 16.89
N THR A 251 -0.55 -4.38 17.22
CA THR A 251 -0.67 -5.22 18.42
C THR A 251 0.21 -6.48 18.35
N THR A 252 0.20 -7.17 17.21
CA THR A 252 0.95 -8.43 17.04
C THR A 252 2.20 -8.28 16.17
N ASN A 253 2.47 -7.06 15.68
CA ASN A 253 3.53 -6.76 14.70
C ASN A 253 3.45 -7.65 13.43
N LYS A 254 2.26 -8.14 13.09
CA LYS A 254 2.04 -9.02 11.93
C LYS A 254 1.90 -8.19 10.67
N ASN A 255 2.39 -8.73 9.57
CA ASN A 255 2.26 -8.15 8.25
C ASN A 255 1.25 -8.95 7.44
N TRP A 256 0.18 -8.30 7.03
CA TRP A 256 -0.87 -8.82 6.18
C TRP A 256 -0.67 -8.33 4.76
N VAL A 257 -0.91 -9.18 3.78
CA VAL A 257 -0.67 -8.89 2.37
C VAL A 257 -2.02 -8.80 1.68
N VAL A 258 -2.26 -7.69 0.99
CA VAL A 258 -3.48 -7.44 0.23
C VAL A 258 -3.12 -7.35 -1.25
N ASP A 259 -3.77 -8.17 -2.08
CA ASP A 259 -3.61 -8.09 -3.52
C ASP A 259 -4.31 -6.84 -4.07
N ARG A 260 -3.63 -6.10 -4.94
CA ARG A 260 -4.19 -4.95 -5.67
C ARG A 260 -5.18 -5.39 -6.75
N LYS A 261 -5.15 -6.67 -7.15
CA LYS A 261 -6.14 -7.30 -8.02
C LYS A 261 -7.28 -7.87 -7.17
N GLY A 262 -8.39 -7.17 -7.17
CA GLY A 262 -9.58 -7.58 -6.44
C GLY A 262 -10.67 -6.53 -6.51
N PHE A 263 -11.76 -6.82 -5.81
CA PHE A 263 -12.79 -5.84 -5.51
C PHE A 263 -12.32 -4.90 -4.41
N PHE A 264 -12.45 -3.60 -4.66
CA PHE A 264 -12.28 -2.55 -3.66
C PHE A 264 -13.57 -1.75 -3.57
N TRP A 265 -14.01 -1.45 -2.35
CA TRP A 265 -15.22 -0.66 -2.15
C TRP A 265 -14.98 0.79 -2.57
N SER A 266 -15.80 1.24 -3.52
CA SER A 266 -15.67 2.50 -4.28
C SER A 266 -14.34 2.64 -5.02
N ASP A 267 -13.23 2.85 -4.31
CA ASP A 267 -11.95 3.31 -4.84
C ASP A 267 -10.81 3.08 -3.82
N GLY A 268 -9.57 2.86 -4.30
CA GLY A 268 -8.36 2.76 -3.49
C GLY A 268 -8.09 3.90 -2.50
N ARG A 269 -8.61 5.11 -2.73
CA ARG A 269 -8.46 6.27 -1.81
C ARG A 269 -9.12 6.04 -0.45
N ILE A 270 -10.16 5.21 -0.36
CA ILE A 270 -10.73 4.81 0.94
C ILE A 270 -9.73 4.01 1.75
N PHE A 271 -8.92 3.17 1.11
CA PHE A 271 -7.88 2.41 1.78
C PHE A 271 -6.74 3.31 2.23
N ASP A 272 -6.46 4.38 1.46
CA ASP A 272 -5.53 5.42 1.87
C ASP A 272 -6.01 6.18 3.11
N LEU A 273 -7.30 6.48 3.18
CA LEU A 273 -7.91 7.11 4.36
C LEU A 273 -7.91 6.16 5.58
N LEU A 274 -8.40 4.92 5.41
CA LEU A 274 -8.58 3.96 6.50
C LEU A 274 -7.24 3.45 7.06
N PHE A 275 -6.33 3.02 6.18
CA PHE A 275 -5.08 2.37 6.58
C PHE A 275 -3.87 3.28 6.46
N GLY A 276 -3.91 4.29 5.59
CA GLY A 276 -2.88 5.32 5.53
C GLY A 276 -2.99 6.40 6.58
N LYS A 277 -4.16 6.50 7.23
CA LYS A 277 -4.49 7.57 8.19
C LYS A 277 -4.27 8.97 7.60
N GLU A 278 -4.44 9.08 6.29
CA GLU A 278 -4.32 10.33 5.55
C GLU A 278 -5.51 11.23 5.85
N THR A 279 -5.34 12.54 5.70
CA THR A 279 -6.48 13.45 5.78
C THR A 279 -7.40 13.28 4.57
N LEU A 280 -8.66 13.70 4.71
CA LEU A 280 -9.65 13.60 3.62
C LEU A 280 -9.15 14.30 2.34
N ALA A 281 -8.51 15.46 2.48
CA ALA A 281 -7.96 16.24 1.37
C ALA A 281 -6.76 15.54 0.70
N GLU A 282 -5.86 14.95 1.48
CA GLU A 282 -4.68 14.23 0.95
C GLU A 282 -5.07 12.97 0.20
N ALA A 283 -6.07 12.25 0.70
CA ALA A 283 -6.62 11.06 0.07
C ALA A 283 -7.39 11.44 -1.21
N GLU A 284 -8.20 12.49 -1.18
CA GLU A 284 -8.94 12.98 -2.35
C GLU A 284 -8.02 13.42 -3.48
N ALA A 285 -6.95 14.15 -3.14
CA ALA A 285 -5.95 14.62 -4.10
C ALA A 285 -5.26 13.46 -4.83
N GLY A 286 -5.11 12.29 -4.18
CA GLY A 286 -4.60 11.09 -4.84
C GLY A 286 -3.17 11.20 -5.37
N ILE A 287 -2.40 12.23 -4.98
CA ILE A 287 -1.04 12.49 -5.48
C ILE A 287 -0.04 11.58 -4.75
N PRO A 288 0.73 10.72 -5.43
CA PRO A 288 1.80 9.93 -4.83
C PRO A 288 2.81 10.82 -4.09
N TYR A 289 3.44 10.30 -3.03
CA TYR A 289 4.39 11.08 -2.22
C TYR A 289 5.54 11.69 -3.03
N ASP A 290 6.09 10.93 -3.98
CA ASP A 290 7.18 11.40 -4.84
C ASP A 290 6.74 12.55 -5.76
N GLU A 291 5.49 12.52 -6.21
CA GLU A 291 4.91 13.58 -7.01
C GLU A 291 4.61 14.82 -6.18
N GLN A 292 4.22 14.66 -4.90
CA GLN A 292 4.09 15.80 -3.98
C GLN A 292 5.44 16.52 -3.79
N ILE A 293 6.53 15.77 -3.55
CA ILE A 293 7.88 16.34 -3.48
C ILE A 293 8.24 17.02 -4.81
N GLY A 294 7.92 16.39 -5.94
CA GLY A 294 8.13 16.95 -7.26
C GLY A 294 7.40 18.29 -7.48
N ILE A 295 6.14 18.39 -7.07
CA ILE A 295 5.34 19.63 -7.14
C ILE A 295 5.97 20.70 -6.26
N ILE A 296 6.30 20.38 -5.01
CA ILE A 296 6.97 21.31 -4.09
C ILE A 296 8.28 21.82 -4.69
N HIS A 297 9.11 20.94 -5.26
CA HIS A 297 10.36 21.32 -5.90
C HIS A 297 10.14 22.22 -7.12
N ARG A 298 9.10 21.96 -7.93
CA ARG A 298 8.73 22.80 -9.07
C ARG A 298 8.25 24.18 -8.61
N GLU A 299 7.45 24.26 -7.54
CA GLU A 299 6.99 25.52 -6.96
C GLU A 299 8.15 26.31 -6.35
N VAL A 300 9.03 25.66 -5.60
CA VAL A 300 10.24 26.30 -5.05
C VAL A 300 11.12 26.81 -6.20
N LYS A 301 11.27 26.05 -7.29
CA LYS A 301 12.04 26.49 -8.46
C LYS A 301 11.39 27.69 -9.15
N LYS A 302 10.06 27.71 -9.30
CA LYS A 302 9.29 28.85 -9.84
C LYS A 302 9.46 30.09 -8.95
N LYS A 303 9.23 29.96 -7.64
CA LYS A 303 9.43 31.06 -6.66
C LYS A 303 10.87 31.57 -6.69
N LYS A 304 11.88 30.69 -6.75
CA LYS A 304 13.29 31.08 -6.90
C LYS A 304 13.52 31.85 -8.21
N LYS A 305 12.87 31.47 -9.30
CA LYS A 305 12.95 32.16 -10.60
C LYS A 305 12.31 33.55 -10.52
N GLU A 306 11.10 33.65 -9.99
CA GLU A 306 10.39 34.92 -9.78
C GLU A 306 11.17 35.87 -8.87
N LEU A 307 11.78 35.36 -7.80
CA LEU A 307 12.63 36.16 -6.91
C LEU A 307 13.92 36.63 -7.60
N ARG A 308 14.53 35.79 -8.45
CA ARG A 308 15.67 36.19 -9.28
C ARG A 308 15.28 37.24 -10.32
N GLU A 309 14.09 37.16 -10.90
CA GLU A 309 13.56 38.17 -11.84
C GLU A 309 13.26 39.49 -11.11
N LYS A 310 12.67 39.45 -9.91
CA LYS A 310 12.32 40.66 -9.13
C LYS A 310 13.50 41.35 -8.43
N HIS A 311 14.52 40.60 -8.01
CA HIS A 311 15.59 41.12 -7.16
C HIS A 311 17.02 40.90 -7.71
N GLY A 312 17.13 40.19 -8.83
CA GLY A 312 18.40 39.87 -9.48
C GLY A 312 19.09 38.64 -8.88
N VAL A 313 20.29 38.35 -9.38
CA VAL A 313 21.10 37.17 -8.98
C VAL A 313 21.38 37.12 -7.46
N PHE A 314 21.54 38.29 -6.83
CA PHE A 314 21.80 38.44 -5.38
C PHE A 314 20.53 38.63 -4.53
N TYR A 315 19.37 38.13 -4.98
CA TYR A 315 18.09 38.30 -4.27
C TYR A 315 18.13 37.84 -2.81
N GLN A 316 18.89 36.78 -2.50
CA GLN A 316 19.01 36.25 -1.14
C GLN A 316 19.64 37.27 -0.19
N PHE A 317 20.74 37.92 -0.60
CA PHE A 317 21.39 38.97 0.20
C PHE A 317 20.51 40.22 0.33
N LYS A 318 19.81 40.61 -0.74
CA LYS A 318 18.91 41.77 -0.71
C LYS A 318 17.68 41.56 0.20
N LEU A 319 17.11 40.36 0.21
CA LEU A 319 16.00 40.02 1.09
C LEU A 319 16.46 39.91 2.55
N GLY A 320 17.59 39.23 2.80
CA GLY A 320 18.17 39.14 4.15
C GLY A 320 18.54 40.50 4.73
N ALA A 321 19.11 41.41 3.94
CA ALA A 321 19.38 42.78 4.37
C ALA A 321 18.09 43.59 4.65
N LYS A 322 17.03 43.38 3.86
CA LYS A 322 15.71 44.03 4.07
C LYS A 322 15.01 43.52 5.33
N GLU A 323 15.09 42.23 5.61
CA GLU A 323 14.56 41.62 6.85
C GLU A 323 15.34 42.12 8.06
N ALA A 324 16.68 42.08 8.02
CA ALA A 324 17.52 42.64 9.09
C ALA A 324 17.25 44.12 9.35
N GLN A 325 17.03 44.93 8.31
CA GLN A 325 16.68 46.34 8.46
C GLN A 325 15.28 46.55 9.05
N LYS A 326 14.31 45.69 8.70
CA LYS A 326 12.96 45.70 9.31
C LYS A 326 13.02 45.30 10.78
N ASP A 327 13.77 44.28 11.12
CA ASP A 327 13.94 43.81 12.48
C ASP A 327 14.65 44.88 13.33
N LEU A 328 15.70 45.51 12.80
CA LEU A 328 16.38 46.63 13.46
C LEU A 328 15.44 47.82 13.69
N LYS A 329 14.59 48.16 12.71
CA LYS A 329 13.56 49.22 12.84
C LYS A 329 12.49 48.85 13.87
N SER A 330 12.07 47.59 13.91
CA SER A 330 11.08 47.12 14.89
C SER A 330 11.67 47.15 16.32
N ALA A 331 12.90 46.67 16.50
CA ALA A 331 13.61 46.69 17.78
C ALA A 331 13.89 48.12 18.27
N THR A 332 14.29 49.02 17.36
CA THR A 332 14.48 50.44 17.70
C THR A 332 13.16 51.15 17.98
N SER A 333 12.06 50.80 17.30
CA SER A 333 10.72 51.33 17.63
C SER A 333 10.24 50.84 18.99
N TYR A 334 10.48 49.58 19.32
CA TYR A 334 10.18 48.99 20.63
C TYR A 334 11.02 49.61 21.75
N ALA A 335 12.32 49.82 21.51
CA ALA A 335 13.21 50.52 22.43
C ALA A 335 12.79 52.00 22.64
N LYS A 336 12.35 52.70 21.59
CA LYS A 336 11.81 54.06 21.70
C LYS A 336 10.50 54.11 22.49
N ILE A 337 9.62 53.12 22.33
CA ILE A 337 8.37 53.01 23.10
C ILE A 337 8.68 52.75 24.58
N LEU A 338 9.65 51.88 24.88
CA LEU A 338 10.11 51.61 26.24
C LEU A 338 10.79 52.83 26.89
N ALA A 339 11.58 53.59 26.14
CA ALA A 339 12.21 54.81 26.63
C ALA A 339 11.19 55.95 26.85
N ALA A 340 10.17 56.09 25.99
CA ALA A 340 9.12 57.09 26.14
C ALA A 340 8.23 56.84 27.38
N ASN A 341 8.06 55.58 27.79
CA ASN A 341 7.31 55.20 29.00
C ASN A 341 8.12 55.38 30.30
N LYS A 342 9.42 55.71 30.24
CA LYS A 342 10.25 56.09 31.38
C LYS A 342 10.36 57.62 31.50
N LYS A 343 9.23 58.33 31.63
CA LYS A 343 9.26 59.67 32.25
C LYS A 343 9.00 59.50 33.76
N PRO A 344 9.89 59.98 34.65
CA PRO A 344 9.66 59.87 36.08
C PRO A 344 8.48 60.74 36.49
N LYS A 345 7.53 60.18 37.24
CA LYS A 345 6.48 60.94 37.94
C LYS A 345 7.18 61.92 38.88
N ALA A 346 7.03 63.23 38.63
CA ALA A 346 7.38 64.25 39.60
C ALA A 346 6.50 64.08 40.84
N LEU A 347 7.11 64.07 42.03
CA LEU A 347 6.42 64.00 43.32
C LEU A 347 5.51 65.24 43.49
N PRO A 348 4.30 65.07 44.04
CA PRO A 348 3.39 66.20 44.23
C PRO A 348 3.98 67.16 45.27
N LYS A 349 4.00 68.46 44.94
CA LYS A 349 4.26 69.52 45.91
C LYS A 349 3.07 69.58 46.86
N ASP A 350 3.33 69.35 48.14
CA ASP A 350 2.41 69.64 49.23
C ASP A 350 2.02 71.14 49.18
N LYS A 351 0.73 71.41 49.32
CA LYS A 351 0.19 72.75 49.55
C LYS A 351 -0.09 72.88 51.05
N GLU A 352 0.59 73.84 51.68
CA GLU A 352 0.06 74.57 52.84
C GLU A 352 -1.10 75.48 52.42
#